data_AF-A0A2J7VEC2-F1
#
_entry.id   AF-A0A2J7VEC2-F1
#
_cell.length_a   1.000
_cell.length_b   1.000
_cell.length_c   1.000
_cell.angle_alpha   90.00
_cell.angle_beta   90.00
_cell.angle_gamma   90.00
#
_symmetry.space_group_name_H-M   'P 1'
#
loop_
_entity.id
_entity.type
_entity.pdbx_description
1 polymer ?
#
loop_
_entity_poly.entity_id
_entity_poly.type
_entity_poly.pdbx_seq_one_letter_code
_entity_poly.pdbx_strand_id
1 'polypeptide(L)'
;MPFDLYLLLSLPDHQLASLETARHGGSPSSYVRCLNSAGRWAVHGTAHSPLLVWRVDDAEGARAAAARASKARGRFVEVLSRGDSSWVEGRQIQLFTDASEPVLLGYAAHSTAKALRLRNEADKLEAFCLVVRAASTAVDQEAFAEVSRAAGKALRAKFGGGSITSAFAWLAGRAGREALESVLSGEVELAGPLSLQQVAEAAELAQKAELLREAT
;
A
#
# COMPACT_ATOMS: atom_id res chain seq x y z
N MET A 1 -26.81 -11.28 -4.79
CA MET A 1 -26.18 -11.98 -3.65
C MET A 1 -26.00 -10.96 -2.54
N PRO A 2 -26.34 -11.26 -1.27
CA PRO A 2 -26.02 -10.36 -0.18
C PRO A 2 -24.50 -10.19 -0.10
N PHE A 3 -24.05 -8.95 0.10
CA PHE A 3 -22.64 -8.68 0.36
C PHE A 3 -22.32 -9.16 1.76
N ASP A 4 -21.39 -10.10 1.88
CA ASP A 4 -20.86 -10.47 3.20
C ASP A 4 -20.06 -9.27 3.70
N LEU A 5 -20.66 -8.57 4.67
CA LEU A 5 -20.05 -7.46 5.35
C LEU A 5 -19.19 -8.01 6.48
N TYR A 6 -17.97 -7.49 6.61
CA TYR A 6 -17.05 -7.88 7.66
C TYR A 6 -16.55 -6.66 8.42
N LEU A 7 -16.05 -6.89 9.62
CA LEU A 7 -15.30 -5.91 10.40
C LEU A 7 -13.81 -6.22 10.29
N LEU A 8 -12.99 -5.19 10.12
CA LEU A 8 -11.55 -5.28 10.00
C LEU A 8 -10.90 -4.32 10.98
N LEU A 9 -9.70 -4.64 11.43
CA LEU A 9 -8.85 -3.69 12.14
C LEU A 9 -8.07 -2.89 11.11
N SER A 10 -8.23 -1.57 11.10
CA SER A 10 -7.48 -0.67 10.22
C SER A 10 -6.54 0.24 11.01
N LEU A 11 -5.45 0.62 10.34
CA LEU A 11 -4.66 1.77 10.76
C LEU A 11 -5.22 3.02 10.08
N PRO A 12 -5.72 4.00 10.84
CA PRO A 12 -5.93 5.34 10.32
C PRO A 12 -4.56 5.98 10.13
N ASP A 13 -4.05 5.96 8.90
CA ASP A 13 -2.77 6.59 8.58
C ASP A 13 -2.85 8.10 8.88
N HIS A 14 -2.15 8.52 9.93
CA HIS A 14 -2.40 9.71 10.76
C HIS A 14 -2.18 11.08 10.10
N GLN A 15 -1.99 11.15 8.79
CA GLN A 15 -1.85 12.43 8.06
C GLN A 15 -2.58 12.46 6.71
N LEU A 16 -3.07 11.32 6.20
CA LEU A 16 -3.71 11.25 4.89
C LEU A 16 -5.16 10.74 4.98
N ALA A 17 -5.55 9.96 5.99
CA ALA A 17 -6.92 9.47 6.12
C ALA A 17 -7.97 10.61 6.19
N SER A 18 -7.66 11.71 6.89
CA SER A 18 -8.55 12.89 6.95
C SER A 18 -8.61 13.67 5.63
N LEU A 19 -7.50 13.75 4.89
CA LEU A 19 -7.43 14.39 3.57
C LEU A 19 -8.06 13.51 2.47
N GLU A 20 -7.93 12.19 2.57
CA GLU A 20 -8.50 11.21 1.65
C GLU A 20 -10.02 11.10 1.85
N THR A 21 -10.50 11.05 3.10
CA THR A 21 -11.94 11.03 3.40
C THR A 21 -12.63 12.32 2.91
N ALA A 22 -11.98 13.48 3.08
CA ALA A 22 -12.48 14.78 2.62
C ALA A 22 -12.43 14.95 1.09
N ARG A 23 -11.43 14.37 0.40
CA ARG A 23 -11.30 14.43 -1.06
C ARG A 23 -12.21 13.45 -1.80
N HIS A 24 -12.61 12.36 -1.15
CA HIS A 24 -13.27 11.23 -1.82
C HIS A 24 -14.65 10.88 -1.24
N GLY A 25 -15.28 11.82 -0.53
CA GLY A 25 -16.72 11.76 -0.24
C GLY A 25 -17.15 10.68 0.75
N GLY A 26 -16.30 10.31 1.71
CA GLY A 26 -16.70 9.46 2.83
C GLY A 26 -16.76 7.94 2.56
N SER A 27 -16.36 7.46 1.38
CA SER A 27 -16.13 6.02 1.19
C SER A 27 -14.80 5.62 1.86
N PRO A 28 -14.71 4.51 2.61
CA PRO A 28 -13.43 3.92 2.97
C PRO A 28 -12.57 3.83 1.71
N SER A 29 -11.39 4.47 1.70
CA SER A 29 -10.56 4.41 0.51
C SER A 29 -10.21 2.94 0.23
N SER A 30 -10.20 2.54 -1.04
CA SER A 30 -9.80 1.18 -1.43
C SER A 30 -8.36 0.83 -1.00
N TYR A 31 -7.63 1.81 -0.44
CA TYR A 31 -6.26 1.72 0.05
C TYR A 31 -6.14 1.80 1.58
N VAL A 32 -7.24 1.68 2.33
CA VAL A 32 -7.17 1.53 3.80
C VAL A 32 -6.42 0.24 4.15
N ARG A 33 -5.38 0.38 4.96
CA ARG A 33 -4.60 -0.74 5.48
C ARG A 33 -5.35 -1.44 6.62
N CYS A 34 -5.57 -2.73 6.45
CA CYS A 34 -6.18 -3.63 7.40
C CYS A 34 -5.17 -4.65 7.92
N LEU A 35 -5.37 -5.16 9.14
CA LEU A 35 -4.51 -6.19 9.71
C LEU A 35 -4.66 -7.50 8.94
N ASN A 36 -3.55 -8.14 8.57
CA ASN A 36 -3.52 -9.47 7.98
C ASN A 36 -3.07 -10.55 8.98
N SER A 37 -3.20 -11.81 8.58
CA SER A 37 -2.86 -12.96 9.43
C SER A 37 -1.37 -13.11 9.73
N ALA A 38 -0.50 -12.34 9.06
CA ALA A 38 0.92 -12.22 9.39
C ALA A 38 1.20 -11.09 10.40
N GLY A 39 0.16 -10.40 10.90
CA GLY A 39 0.28 -9.27 11.80
C GLY A 39 0.72 -7.98 11.12
N ARG A 40 0.59 -7.88 9.79
CA ARG A 40 1.02 -6.74 8.98
C ARG A 40 -0.17 -5.92 8.50
N TRP A 41 0.08 -4.67 8.15
CA TRP A 41 -0.94 -3.73 7.70
C TRP A 41 -0.97 -3.69 6.17
N ALA A 42 -2.05 -4.24 5.59
CA ALA A 42 -2.18 -4.54 4.17
C ALA A 42 -3.49 -3.99 3.60
N VAL A 43 -3.48 -3.54 2.35
CA VAL A 43 -4.68 -3.08 1.63
C VAL A 43 -5.59 -4.26 1.29
N HIS A 44 -4.98 -5.33 0.78
CA HIS A 44 -5.64 -6.58 0.41
C HIS A 44 -4.92 -7.79 0.99
N GLY A 45 -5.65 -8.89 1.16
CA GLY A 45 -5.10 -10.15 1.61
C GLY A 45 -4.51 -10.94 0.45
N THR A 46 -3.62 -11.87 0.79
CA THR A 46 -3.05 -12.83 -0.15
C THR A 46 -3.23 -14.25 0.38
N ALA A 47 -3.09 -15.26 -0.47
CA ALA A 47 -3.22 -16.67 -0.06
C ALA A 47 -2.28 -17.07 1.10
N HIS A 48 -1.19 -16.35 1.30
CA HIS A 48 -0.25 -16.58 2.40
C HIS A 48 -0.46 -15.65 3.59
N SER A 49 -1.19 -14.56 3.42
CA SER A 49 -1.46 -13.56 4.46
C SER A 49 -2.82 -12.89 4.18
N PRO A 50 -3.93 -13.63 4.36
CA PRO A 50 -5.27 -13.06 4.22
C PRO A 50 -5.51 -11.95 5.25
N LEU A 51 -6.41 -11.02 4.94
CA LEU A 51 -6.87 -10.04 5.92
C LEU A 51 -7.62 -10.72 7.05
N LEU A 52 -7.40 -10.27 8.27
CA LEU A 52 -8.15 -10.75 9.43
C LEU A 52 -9.46 -10.00 9.53
N VAL A 53 -10.53 -10.78 9.63
CA VAL A 53 -11.90 -10.27 9.65
C VAL A 53 -12.67 -10.82 10.84
N TRP A 54 -13.62 -10.02 11.32
CA TRP A 54 -14.66 -10.41 12.27
C TRP A 54 -16.01 -10.37 11.56
N ARG A 55 -16.94 -11.20 12.03
CA ARG A 55 -18.34 -11.08 11.61
C ARG A 55 -18.93 -9.80 12.20
N VAL A 56 -19.92 -9.21 11.51
CA VAL A 56 -20.60 -7.98 11.97
C VAL A 56 -21.23 -8.17 13.35
N ASP A 57 -21.72 -9.37 13.64
CA ASP A 57 -22.33 -9.70 14.92
C ASP A 57 -21.32 -9.75 16.10
N ASP A 58 -20.02 -9.77 15.81
CA ASP A 58 -18.93 -9.74 16.82
C ASP A 58 -18.23 -8.37 16.86
N ALA A 59 -19.01 -7.30 16.84
CA ALA A 59 -18.49 -5.93 16.87
C ALA A 59 -17.75 -5.60 18.19
N GLU A 60 -18.15 -6.21 19.31
CA GLU A 60 -17.45 -6.05 20.58
C GLU A 60 -16.10 -6.77 20.59
N GLY A 61 -16.02 -7.99 20.05
CA GLY A 61 -14.77 -8.72 19.89
C GLY A 61 -13.78 -7.95 19.01
N ALA A 62 -14.25 -7.40 17.88
CA ALA A 62 -13.44 -6.56 17.00
C ALA A 62 -12.92 -5.31 17.72
N ARG A 63 -13.78 -4.58 18.47
CA ARG A 63 -13.36 -3.39 19.24
C ARG A 63 -12.36 -3.72 20.34
N ALA A 64 -12.55 -4.83 21.04
CA ALA A 64 -11.63 -5.28 22.06
C ALA A 64 -10.27 -5.65 21.46
N ALA A 65 -10.25 -6.32 20.31
CA ALA A 65 -9.03 -6.63 19.56
C ALA A 65 -8.32 -5.35 19.08
N ALA A 66 -9.06 -4.36 18.58
CA ALA A 66 -8.53 -3.05 18.19
C ALA A 66 -7.82 -2.34 19.35
N ALA A 67 -8.43 -2.34 20.54
CA ALA A 67 -7.85 -1.75 21.74
C ALA A 67 -6.55 -2.47 22.17
N ARG A 68 -6.53 -3.81 22.11
CA ARG A 68 -5.34 -4.62 22.42
C ARG A 68 -4.22 -4.37 21.41
N ALA A 69 -4.52 -4.40 20.12
CA ALA A 69 -3.56 -4.09 19.06
C ALA A 69 -3.02 -2.66 19.20
N SER A 70 -3.89 -1.70 19.53
CA SER A 70 -3.48 -0.30 19.72
C SER A 70 -2.47 -0.16 20.85
N LYS A 71 -2.78 -0.77 22.00
CA LYS A 71 -1.92 -0.76 23.18
C LYS A 71 -0.58 -1.46 22.90
N ALA A 72 -0.60 -2.63 22.28
CA ALA A 72 0.61 -3.41 22.02
C ALA A 72 1.53 -2.73 21.00
N ARG A 73 0.96 -2.09 19.98
CA ARG A 73 1.71 -1.50 18.85
C ARG A 73 2.00 -0.01 19.03
N GLY A 74 1.48 0.62 20.09
CA GLY A 74 1.66 2.06 20.35
C GLY A 74 1.06 2.96 19.27
N ARG A 75 0.08 2.48 18.50
CA ARG A 75 -0.59 3.19 17.40
C ARG A 75 -2.09 3.05 17.55
N PHE A 76 -2.85 4.08 17.24
CA PHE A 76 -4.31 3.96 17.23
C PHE A 76 -4.75 2.99 16.12
N VAL A 77 -5.62 2.03 16.46
CA VAL A 77 -6.23 1.05 15.56
C VAL A 77 -7.74 1.20 15.69
N GLU A 78 -8.42 1.31 14.55
CA GLU A 78 -9.87 1.44 14.49
C GLU A 78 -10.52 0.18 13.93
N VAL A 79 -11.83 0.05 14.14
CA VAL A 79 -12.63 -0.99 13.50
C VAL A 79 -13.34 -0.38 12.32
N LEU A 80 -13.12 -0.94 11.13
CA LEU A 80 -13.76 -0.54 9.89
C LEU A 80 -14.69 -1.64 9.40
N SER A 81 -15.83 -1.26 8.85
CA SER A 81 -16.72 -2.20 8.17
C SER A 81 -16.46 -2.16 6.66
N ARG A 82 -16.20 -3.33 6.06
CA ARG A 82 -15.97 -3.48 4.61
C ARG A 82 -16.47 -4.84 4.15
N GLY A 83 -17.09 -4.85 2.99
CA GLY A 83 -17.52 -6.07 2.31
C GLY A 83 -17.15 -5.98 0.83
N ASP A 84 -16.83 -7.12 0.24
CA ASP A 84 -16.51 -7.25 -1.18
C ASP A 84 -16.98 -8.63 -1.64
N SER A 85 -17.83 -8.64 -2.66
CA SER A 85 -18.39 -9.87 -3.22
C SER A 85 -17.36 -10.80 -3.86
N SER A 86 -16.13 -10.32 -4.06
CA SER A 86 -15.02 -11.10 -4.65
C SER A 86 -14.12 -11.77 -3.61
N TRP A 87 -14.31 -11.51 -2.32
CA TRP A 87 -13.46 -12.09 -1.27
C TRP A 87 -13.69 -13.59 -1.11
N VAL A 88 -12.59 -14.34 -1.05
CA VAL A 88 -12.60 -15.77 -0.79
C VAL A 88 -11.91 -16.03 0.55
N GLU A 89 -12.60 -16.70 1.45
CA GLU A 89 -12.04 -17.11 2.75
C GLU A 89 -10.86 -18.08 2.54
N GLY A 90 -9.81 -17.93 3.36
CA GLY A 90 -8.55 -18.64 3.23
C GLY A 90 -7.65 -18.12 2.10
N ARG A 91 -8.09 -17.11 1.34
CA ARG A 91 -7.28 -16.46 0.29
C ARG A 91 -7.16 -14.96 0.48
N GLN A 92 -8.27 -14.23 0.50
CA GLN A 92 -8.26 -12.78 0.71
C GLN A 92 -8.58 -12.43 2.15
N ILE A 93 -9.38 -13.24 2.83
CA ILE A 93 -9.82 -13.02 4.21
C ILE A 93 -9.70 -14.30 5.03
N GLN A 94 -9.58 -14.14 6.34
CA GLN A 94 -9.60 -15.21 7.32
C GLN A 94 -10.32 -14.71 8.57
N LEU A 95 -11.27 -15.49 9.06
CA LEU A 95 -11.96 -15.18 10.32
C LEU A 95 -10.97 -15.19 11.48
N PHE A 96 -11.06 -14.16 12.32
CA PHE A 96 -10.28 -14.09 13.55
C PHE A 96 -10.73 -15.20 14.51
N THR A 97 -9.73 -15.83 15.14
CA THR A 97 -9.90 -16.88 16.14
C THR A 97 -8.90 -16.65 17.27
N ASP A 98 -9.07 -17.32 18.41
CA ASP A 98 -8.13 -17.21 19.54
C ASP A 98 -6.67 -17.54 19.14
N ALA A 99 -6.48 -18.44 18.17
CA ALA A 99 -5.16 -18.76 17.61
C ALA A 99 -4.50 -17.59 16.89
N SER A 100 -5.29 -16.60 16.47
CA SER A 100 -4.82 -15.38 15.79
C SER A 100 -4.38 -14.30 16.76
N GLU A 101 -4.66 -14.41 18.06
CA GLU A 101 -4.36 -13.36 19.06
C GLU A 101 -2.91 -12.83 19.04
N PRO A 102 -1.85 -13.65 18.84
CA PRO A 102 -0.47 -13.14 18.75
C PRO A 102 -0.26 -12.10 17.65
N VAL A 103 -1.04 -12.14 16.57
CA VAL A 103 -0.92 -11.20 15.45
C VAL A 103 -1.37 -9.80 15.84
N LEU A 104 -2.16 -9.62 16.90
CA LEU A 104 -2.53 -8.29 17.40
C LEU A 104 -1.32 -7.60 18.01
N LEU A 105 -0.42 -8.38 18.60
CA LEU A 105 0.73 -7.88 19.36
C LEU A 105 1.90 -7.47 18.46
N GLY A 106 2.03 -8.07 17.28
CA GLY A 106 3.08 -7.73 16.34
C GLY A 106 3.15 -8.68 15.15
N TYR A 107 4.21 -8.55 14.36
CA TYR A 107 4.52 -9.42 13.22
C TYR A 107 5.88 -10.09 13.42
N ALA A 108 6.05 -11.26 12.82
CA ALA A 108 7.34 -11.93 12.80
C ALA A 108 8.33 -11.13 11.94
N ALA A 109 9.50 -10.81 12.50
CA ALA A 109 10.55 -10.11 11.78
C ALA A 109 11.01 -10.92 10.56
N HIS A 110 11.28 -10.23 9.45
CA HIS A 110 11.99 -10.85 8.34
C HIS A 110 13.46 -11.04 8.69
N SER A 111 14.14 -11.95 7.98
CA SER A 111 15.61 -11.97 8.02
C SER A 111 16.17 -10.61 7.59
N THR A 112 17.33 -10.24 8.15
CA THR A 112 17.97 -8.94 7.87
C THR A 112 18.16 -8.70 6.37
N ALA A 113 18.55 -9.75 5.63
CA ALA A 113 18.72 -9.67 4.18
C ALA A 113 17.38 -9.39 3.45
N LYS A 114 16.29 -10.07 3.82
CA LYS A 114 14.96 -9.83 3.23
C LYS A 114 14.45 -8.43 3.58
N ALA A 115 14.62 -8.01 4.84
CA ALA A 115 14.20 -6.68 5.29
C ALA A 115 14.91 -5.56 4.51
N LEU A 116 16.24 -5.67 4.32
CA LEU A 116 17.01 -4.70 3.54
C LEU A 116 16.57 -4.67 2.07
N ARG A 117 16.35 -5.84 1.46
CA ARG A 117 15.88 -5.93 0.08
C ARG A 117 14.53 -5.22 -0.10
N LEU A 118 13.56 -5.55 0.75
CA LEU A 118 12.22 -4.94 0.70
C LEU A 118 12.27 -3.43 0.93
N ARG A 119 13.12 -2.96 1.85
CA ARG A 119 13.31 -1.52 2.09
C ARG A 119 13.86 -0.81 0.86
N ASN A 120 14.90 -1.37 0.23
CA ASN A 120 15.48 -0.78 -0.98
C ASN A 120 14.48 -0.75 -2.15
N GLU A 121 13.66 -1.79 -2.29
CA GLU A 121 12.61 -1.87 -3.31
C GLU A 121 11.51 -0.83 -3.06
N ALA A 122 11.07 -0.65 -1.81
CA ALA A 122 10.10 0.38 -1.42
C ALA A 122 10.66 1.80 -1.64
N ASP A 123 11.89 2.06 -1.21
CA ASP A 123 12.54 3.37 -1.37
C ASP A 123 12.71 3.76 -2.85
N LYS A 124 12.91 2.76 -3.72
CA LYS A 124 12.97 2.93 -5.17
C LYS A 124 11.60 3.15 -5.78
N LEU A 125 10.60 2.38 -5.37
CA LEU A 125 9.20 2.56 -5.76
C LEU A 125 8.75 4.00 -5.47
N GLU A 126 8.94 4.50 -4.25
CA GLU A 126 8.54 5.86 -3.87
C GLU A 126 9.23 6.93 -4.71
N ALA A 127 10.56 6.82 -4.88
CA ALA A 127 11.32 7.78 -5.66
C ALA A 127 10.86 7.81 -7.12
N PHE A 128 10.57 6.65 -7.71
CA PHE A 128 10.15 6.55 -9.10
C PHE A 128 8.71 7.06 -9.26
N CYS A 129 7.81 6.77 -8.31
CA CYS A 129 6.45 7.31 -8.31
C CYS A 129 6.45 8.84 -8.20
N LEU A 130 7.33 9.44 -7.39
CA LEU A 130 7.49 10.90 -7.33
C LEU A 130 7.89 11.48 -8.69
N VAL A 131 8.84 10.85 -9.37
CA VAL A 131 9.32 11.28 -10.70
C VAL A 131 8.21 11.17 -11.74
N VAL A 132 7.51 10.03 -11.81
CA VAL A 132 6.41 9.83 -12.77
C VAL A 132 5.30 10.83 -12.53
N ARG A 133 4.90 11.06 -11.28
CA ARG A 133 3.84 12.05 -10.97
C ARG A 133 4.24 13.45 -11.40
N ALA A 134 5.45 13.90 -11.06
CA ALA A 134 5.93 15.22 -11.47
C ALA A 134 5.97 15.36 -13.00
N ALA A 135 6.42 14.32 -13.70
CA ALA A 135 6.49 14.29 -15.16
C ALA A 135 5.10 14.34 -15.80
N SER A 136 4.14 13.58 -15.27
CA SER A 136 2.76 13.53 -15.76
C SER A 136 1.97 14.82 -15.49
N THR A 137 2.44 15.69 -14.59
CA THR A 137 1.84 17.00 -14.34
C THR A 137 2.47 18.13 -15.14
N ALA A 138 3.54 17.87 -15.90
CA ALA A 138 4.16 18.88 -16.74
C ALA A 138 3.22 19.31 -17.87
N VAL A 139 2.94 20.62 -17.94
CA VAL A 139 1.97 21.19 -18.88
C VAL A 139 2.54 21.42 -20.29
N ASP A 140 3.87 21.47 -20.41
CA ASP A 140 4.58 21.69 -21.67
C ASP A 140 5.97 21.01 -21.66
N GLN A 141 6.69 21.14 -22.79
CA GLN A 141 8.01 20.55 -22.98
C GLN A 141 9.09 21.17 -22.09
N GLU A 142 8.98 22.45 -21.74
CA GLU A 142 9.97 23.15 -20.92
C GLU A 142 9.88 22.69 -19.46
N ALA A 143 8.66 22.66 -18.92
CA ALA A 143 8.35 22.10 -17.61
C ALA A 143 8.79 20.63 -17.54
N PHE A 144 8.52 19.84 -18.60
CA PHE A 144 8.96 18.45 -18.66
C PHE A 144 10.50 18.32 -18.65
N ALA A 145 11.21 19.20 -19.36
CA ALA A 145 12.67 19.22 -19.39
C ALA A 145 13.27 19.64 -18.04
N GLU A 146 12.64 20.57 -17.31
CA GLU A 146 13.03 20.93 -15.95
C GLU A 146 12.84 19.75 -14.98
N VAL A 147 11.66 19.12 -14.99
CA VAL A 147 11.38 17.91 -14.19
C VAL A 147 12.38 16.81 -14.54
N SER A 148 12.71 16.63 -15.82
CA SER A 148 13.72 15.64 -16.28
C SER A 148 15.10 15.88 -15.67
N ARG A 149 15.57 17.13 -15.67
CA ARG A 149 16.87 17.48 -15.08
C ARG A 149 16.86 17.30 -13.56
N ALA A 150 15.80 17.75 -12.88
CA ALA A 150 15.65 17.62 -11.44
C ALA A 150 15.60 16.13 -11.02
N ALA A 151 14.79 15.33 -11.71
CA ALA A 151 14.69 13.89 -11.51
C ALA A 151 16.03 13.19 -11.73
N GLY A 152 16.73 13.48 -12.83
CA GLY A 152 18.05 12.90 -13.11
C GLY A 152 19.07 13.20 -12.01
N LYS A 153 19.09 14.43 -11.48
CA LYS A 153 19.97 14.80 -10.35
C LYS A 153 19.59 14.05 -9.07
N ALA A 154 18.31 13.99 -8.73
CA ALA A 154 17.82 13.31 -7.53
C ALA A 154 18.08 11.79 -7.58
N LEU A 155 17.81 11.15 -8.72
CA LEU A 155 18.03 9.72 -8.92
C LEU A 155 19.52 9.37 -8.91
N ARG A 156 20.38 10.21 -9.52
CA ARG A 156 21.82 10.02 -9.45
C ARG A 156 22.35 10.11 -8.02
N ALA A 157 21.87 11.08 -7.24
CA ALA A 157 22.27 11.23 -5.85
C ALA A 157 21.83 10.03 -4.98
N LYS A 158 20.64 9.49 -5.20
CA LYS A 158 20.08 8.40 -4.39
C LYS A 158 20.52 7.00 -4.83
N PHE A 159 20.64 6.75 -6.13
CA PHE A 159 20.83 5.42 -6.71
C PHE A 159 22.06 5.29 -7.61
N GLY A 160 22.88 6.33 -7.72
CA GLY A 160 24.04 6.36 -8.63
C GLY A 160 23.69 6.55 -10.10
N GLY A 161 22.40 6.59 -10.46
CA GLY A 161 21.94 6.82 -11.83
C GLY A 161 20.42 6.77 -11.94
N GLY A 162 19.91 7.12 -13.12
CA GLY A 162 18.49 7.08 -13.44
C GLY A 162 18.03 8.25 -14.29
N SER A 163 16.91 8.03 -14.97
CA SER A 163 16.18 9.01 -15.78
C SER A 163 14.67 8.80 -15.61
N ILE A 164 13.88 9.78 -16.08
CA ILE A 164 12.42 9.62 -16.18
C ILE A 164 12.07 8.35 -16.95
N THR A 165 12.66 8.14 -18.13
CA THR A 165 12.42 6.94 -18.95
C THR A 165 12.69 5.65 -18.18
N SER A 166 13.79 5.56 -17.44
CA SER A 166 14.09 4.37 -16.62
C SER A 166 13.12 4.19 -15.45
N ALA A 167 12.57 5.29 -14.92
CA ALA A 167 11.58 5.23 -13.84
C ALA A 167 10.24 4.69 -14.35
N PHE A 168 9.77 5.19 -15.50
CA PHE A 168 8.59 4.67 -16.19
C PHE A 168 8.74 3.18 -16.52
N ALA A 169 9.85 2.79 -17.15
CA ALA A 169 10.08 1.40 -17.56
C ALA A 169 10.15 0.44 -16.37
N TRP A 170 10.79 0.86 -15.27
CA TRP A 170 10.89 0.02 -14.07
C TRP A 170 9.54 -0.13 -13.36
N LEU A 171 8.75 0.94 -13.24
CA LEU A 171 7.42 0.93 -12.62
C LEU A 171 6.43 0.08 -13.42
N ALA A 172 6.45 0.19 -14.74
CA ALA A 172 5.63 -0.63 -15.62
C ALA A 172 6.10 -2.10 -15.65
N GLY A 173 7.39 -2.34 -15.40
CA GLY A 173 8.02 -3.65 -15.42
C GLY A 173 7.69 -4.54 -14.21
N ARG A 174 8.17 -5.79 -14.26
CA ARG A 174 7.95 -6.81 -13.22
C ARG A 174 8.40 -6.35 -11.83
N ALA A 175 9.60 -5.76 -11.73
CA ALA A 175 10.16 -5.34 -10.45
C ALA A 175 9.31 -4.23 -9.78
N GLY A 176 8.77 -3.29 -10.56
CA GLY A 176 7.86 -2.27 -10.04
C GLY A 176 6.56 -2.86 -9.51
N ARG A 177 5.98 -3.83 -10.24
CA ARG A 177 4.77 -4.54 -9.80
C ARG A 177 4.99 -5.35 -8.52
N GLU A 178 6.11 -6.07 -8.42
CA GLU A 178 6.44 -6.85 -7.22
C GLU A 178 6.71 -5.95 -6.00
N ALA A 179 7.33 -4.78 -6.20
CA ALA A 179 7.54 -3.79 -5.14
C ALA A 179 6.21 -3.19 -4.67
N LEU A 180 5.32 -2.83 -5.61
CA LEU A 180 3.97 -2.35 -5.29
C LEU A 180 3.18 -3.41 -4.51
N GLU A 181 3.18 -4.65 -4.98
CA GLU A 181 2.52 -5.77 -4.31
C GLU A 181 3.04 -5.99 -2.89
N SER A 182 4.36 -5.88 -2.68
CA SER A 182 4.97 -5.99 -1.34
C SER A 182 4.48 -4.90 -0.39
N VAL A 183 4.25 -3.70 -0.90
CA VAL A 183 3.71 -2.57 -0.13
C VAL A 183 2.21 -2.77 0.16
N LEU A 184 1.43 -3.20 -0.83
CA LEU A 184 -0.02 -3.39 -0.70
C LEU A 184 -0.36 -4.60 0.19
N SER A 185 0.45 -5.65 0.17
CA SER A 185 0.31 -6.83 1.06
C SER A 185 0.87 -6.61 2.48
N GLY A 186 1.50 -5.46 2.75
CA GLY A 186 2.03 -5.10 4.06
C GLY A 186 3.39 -5.73 4.41
N GLU A 187 4.08 -6.38 3.46
CA GLU A 187 5.43 -6.91 3.67
C GLU A 187 6.43 -5.78 4.01
N VAL A 188 6.22 -4.59 3.46
CA VAL A 188 7.00 -3.38 3.75
C VAL A 188 6.13 -2.12 3.77
N GLU A 189 6.41 -1.23 4.72
CA GLU A 189 5.76 0.09 4.80
C GLU A 189 6.55 1.13 4.01
N LEU A 190 5.84 2.04 3.34
CA LEU A 190 6.39 3.25 2.75
C LEU A 190 6.96 4.17 3.85
N ALA A 191 8.04 4.89 3.56
CA ALA A 191 8.67 5.80 4.50
C ALA A 191 8.62 7.27 4.03
N GLY A 192 8.32 7.49 2.76
CA GLY A 192 8.21 8.81 2.15
C GLY A 192 6.81 9.42 2.23
N PRO A 193 6.59 10.51 1.49
CA PRO A 193 5.42 11.37 1.64
C PRO A 193 4.19 10.90 0.84
N LEU A 194 4.30 9.81 0.08
CA LEU A 194 3.22 9.36 -0.80
C LEU A 194 2.23 8.46 -0.05
N SER A 195 0.94 8.70 -0.28
CA SER A 195 -0.10 7.70 0.05
C SER A 195 0.04 6.46 -0.83
N LEU A 196 -0.52 5.35 -0.37
CA LEU A 196 -0.65 4.13 -1.17
C LEU A 196 -1.41 4.36 -2.47
N GLN A 197 -2.48 5.16 -2.41
CA GLN A 197 -3.24 5.53 -3.60
C GLN A 197 -2.36 6.29 -4.60
N GLN A 198 -1.60 7.29 -4.16
CA GLN A 198 -0.70 8.03 -5.05
C GLN A 198 0.40 7.15 -5.66
N VAL A 199 0.89 6.16 -4.93
CA VAL A 199 1.86 5.19 -5.46
C VAL A 199 1.20 4.31 -6.52
N ALA A 200 0.00 3.80 -6.27
CA ALA A 200 -0.74 2.98 -7.24
C ALA A 200 -1.10 3.77 -8.51
N GLU A 201 -1.62 4.99 -8.36
CA GLU A 201 -1.91 5.90 -9.48
C GLU A 201 -0.66 6.18 -10.33
N ALA A 202 0.49 6.42 -9.69
CA ALA A 202 1.74 6.63 -10.40
C ALA A 202 2.20 5.38 -11.17
N ALA A 203 2.03 4.19 -10.60
CA ALA A 203 2.33 2.93 -11.28
C ALA A 203 1.42 2.71 -12.50
N GLU A 204 0.13 3.04 -12.39
CA GLU A 204 -0.80 2.99 -13.53
C GLU A 204 -0.44 3.99 -14.63
N LEU A 205 -0.08 5.22 -14.28
CA LEU A 205 0.40 6.22 -15.23
C LEU A 205 1.63 5.72 -15.98
N ALA A 206 2.55 5.06 -15.28
CA ALA A 206 3.74 4.49 -15.89
C ALA A 206 3.39 3.37 -16.88
N GLN A 207 2.50 2.45 -16.51
CA GLN A 207 2.05 1.36 -17.39
C GLN A 207 1.37 1.90 -18.65
N LYS A 208 0.45 2.86 -18.51
CA LYS A 208 -0.24 3.49 -19.65
C LYS A 208 0.76 4.15 -20.60
N ALA A 209 1.78 4.84 -20.08
CA ALA A 209 2.78 5.50 -20.90
C ALA A 209 3.76 4.55 -21.61
N GLU A 210 4.07 3.37 -21.04
CA GLU A 210 4.86 2.34 -21.75
C GLU A 210 4.04 1.65 -22.84
N LEU A 211 2.76 1.32 -22.57
CA LEU A 211 1.87 0.75 -23.58
C LEU A 211 1.72 1.66 -24.81
N LEU A 212 1.60 2.97 -24.58
CA LEU A 212 1.56 3.95 -25.67
C LEU A 212 2.87 3.98 -26.47
N ARG A 213 4.03 3.81 -25.80
CA ARG A 213 5.32 3.75 -26.48
C ARG A 213 5.50 2.49 -27.33
N GLU A 214 5.02 1.35 -26.87
CA GLU A 214 5.08 0.09 -27.63
C GLU A 214 4.14 0.08 -28.84
N ALA A 215 3.09 0.91 -28.82
CA ALA A 215 2.12 1.05 -29.90
C ALA A 215 2.55 2.05 -31.01
N THR A 216 3.69 2.74 -30.84
CA THR A 216 4.21 3.77 -31.77
C THR A 216 5.45 3.25 -32.50
#